data_AF-A0A8J3RM73-F1
#
_entry.id   AF-A0A8J3RM73-F1
#
_cell.length_a   1.000
_cell.length_b   1.000
_cell.length_c   1.000
_cell.angle_alpha   90.00
_cell.angle_beta   90.00
_cell.angle_gamma   90.00
#
_symmetry.space_group_name_H-M   'P 1'
#
loop_
_entity.id
_entity.type
_entity.pdbx_description
1 polymer ?
#
loop_
_entity_poly.entity_id
_entity_poly.type
_entity_poly.pdbx_seq_one_letter_code
_entity_poly.pdbx_strand_id
1 'polypeptide(L)'
;MARRSQTETAVLGGLSMHPMTAYALREAIRDVLGHFWSESFGQIYPTLNALEQQGHVERREGPRAGSSTFVITDSGTARLHELLSEPITAAPPRNGLLLRLFFGRTLGARKCRELLLEAKADAVRSLAEYDDLARALSEEEKGSPDLPYILTTISAGRHSAEGVVAWVDEALALLEDAPVNDAPVNDAPVNDASTNGESR
;
A
#
# COMPACT_ATOMS: atom_id res chain seq x y z
N MET A 1 -16.74 5.73 -2.98
CA MET A 1 -17.17 4.57 -3.79
C MET A 1 -15.98 3.69 -4.18
N ALA A 2 -14.88 4.23 -4.72
CA ALA A 2 -13.67 3.47 -5.12
C ALA A 2 -13.06 2.51 -4.06
N ARG A 3 -13.12 2.87 -2.77
CA ARG A 3 -12.57 2.05 -1.67
C ARG A 3 -13.27 0.71 -1.48
N ARG A 4 -14.60 0.72 -1.66
CA ARG A 4 -15.44 -0.46 -1.46
C ARG A 4 -15.32 -1.42 -2.64
N SER A 5 -15.21 -0.89 -3.86
CA SER A 5 -14.99 -1.71 -5.06
C SER A 5 -13.64 -2.43 -5.03
N GLN A 6 -12.57 -1.80 -4.55
CA GLN A 6 -11.28 -2.50 -4.39
C GLN A 6 -11.34 -3.68 -3.41
N THR A 7 -12.06 -3.52 -2.30
CA THR A 7 -12.24 -4.61 -1.32
C THR A 7 -13.07 -5.75 -1.90
N GLU A 8 -14.13 -5.43 -2.66
CA GLU A 8 -14.92 -6.43 -3.39
C GLU A 8 -14.06 -7.19 -4.40
N THR A 9 -13.25 -6.49 -5.19
CA THR A 9 -12.33 -7.11 -6.17
C THR A 9 -11.39 -8.11 -5.51
N ALA A 10 -10.80 -7.77 -4.38
CA ALA A 10 -9.87 -8.68 -3.70
C ALA A 10 -10.55 -9.88 -3.06
N VAL A 11 -11.74 -9.70 -2.47
CA VAL A 11 -12.51 -10.81 -1.88
C VAL A 11 -12.93 -11.79 -2.97
N LEU A 12 -13.50 -11.31 -4.07
CA LEU A 12 -13.90 -12.15 -5.19
C LEU A 12 -12.68 -12.77 -5.89
N GLY A 13 -11.61 -12.00 -6.11
CA GLY A 13 -10.35 -12.48 -6.68
C GLY A 13 -9.74 -13.62 -5.86
N GLY A 14 -9.66 -13.45 -4.54
CA GLY A 14 -9.17 -14.48 -3.63
C GLY A 14 -9.99 -15.77 -3.70
N LEU A 15 -11.32 -15.67 -3.70
CA LEU A 15 -12.21 -16.82 -3.81
C LEU A 15 -12.27 -17.44 -5.21
N SER A 16 -11.82 -16.72 -6.25
CA SER A 16 -11.73 -17.23 -7.62
C SER A 16 -10.58 -18.23 -7.81
N MET A 17 -9.53 -18.12 -6.99
CA MET A 17 -8.41 -19.07 -7.00
C MET A 17 -8.82 -20.43 -6.40
N HIS A 18 -9.44 -20.40 -5.21
CA HIS A 18 -10.03 -21.59 -4.59
C HIS A 18 -10.96 -21.22 -3.42
N PRO A 19 -11.85 -22.12 -3.00
CA PRO A 19 -12.64 -21.97 -1.78
C PRO A 19 -11.77 -21.74 -0.54
N MET A 20 -12.16 -20.82 0.33
CA MET A 20 -11.43 -20.50 1.57
C MET A 20 -12.38 -20.23 2.73
N THR A 21 -11.92 -20.45 3.95
CA THR A 21 -12.62 -19.88 5.12
C THR A 21 -12.43 -18.37 5.14
N ALA A 22 -13.31 -17.64 5.81
CA ALA A 22 -13.17 -16.18 5.91
C ALA A 22 -11.83 -15.75 6.55
N TYR A 23 -11.30 -16.56 7.48
CA TYR A 23 -9.97 -16.32 8.06
C TYR A 23 -8.87 -16.56 7.03
N ALA A 24 -8.86 -17.70 6.35
CA ALA A 24 -7.86 -18.03 5.35
C ALA A 24 -7.84 -17.01 4.20
N LEU A 25 -9.02 -16.57 3.74
CA LEU A 25 -9.14 -15.53 2.72
C LEU A 25 -8.48 -14.22 3.15
N ARG A 26 -8.72 -13.80 4.40
CA ARG A 26 -8.09 -12.59 4.94
C ARG A 26 -6.56 -12.70 4.98
N GLU A 27 -6.04 -13.84 5.42
CA GLU A 27 -4.60 -14.08 5.46
C GLU A 27 -3.99 -14.09 4.05
N ALA A 28 -4.61 -14.81 3.10
CA ALA A 28 -4.15 -14.87 1.72
C ALA A 28 -4.12 -13.48 1.05
N ILE A 29 -5.18 -12.68 1.24
CA ILE A 29 -5.22 -11.29 0.75
C ILE A 29 -4.11 -10.45 1.38
N ARG A 30 -3.85 -10.59 2.68
CA ARG A 30 -2.78 -9.85 3.37
C ARG A 30 -1.41 -10.26 2.86
N ASP A 31 -1.16 -11.55 2.70
CA ASP A 31 0.17 -12.05 2.37
C ASP A 31 0.52 -11.78 0.89
N VAL A 32 -0.45 -11.90 -0.02
CA VAL A 32 -0.24 -11.66 -1.47
C VAL A 32 -0.34 -10.18 -1.83
N LEU A 33 -1.39 -9.49 -1.36
CA LEU A 33 -1.67 -8.10 -1.75
C LEU A 33 -1.06 -7.07 -0.78
N GLY A 34 -0.62 -7.48 0.42
CA GLY A 34 -0.07 -6.56 1.43
C GLY A 34 1.19 -5.83 0.98
N HIS A 35 1.89 -6.34 -0.03
CA HIS A 35 3.06 -5.69 -0.63
C HIS A 35 2.74 -4.40 -1.40
N PHE A 36 1.50 -4.24 -1.90
CA PHE A 36 1.10 -3.07 -2.70
C PHE A 36 -0.27 -2.49 -2.34
N TRP A 37 -0.98 -3.08 -1.39
CA TRP A 37 -2.29 -2.63 -0.96
C TRP A 37 -2.38 -2.51 0.57
N SER A 38 -2.40 -1.25 1.04
CA SER A 38 -2.36 -0.89 2.47
C SER A 38 -3.74 -0.60 3.07
N GLU A 39 -4.83 -1.01 2.41
CA GLU A 39 -6.18 -0.61 2.77
C GLU A 39 -6.79 -1.46 3.90
N SER A 40 -7.86 -0.98 4.53
CA SER A 40 -8.42 -1.55 5.76
C SER A 40 -8.87 -3.01 5.58
N PHE A 41 -8.01 -3.95 5.98
CA PHE A 41 -8.33 -5.37 6.13
C PHE A 41 -9.56 -5.62 7.03
N GLY A 42 -9.98 -4.62 7.82
CA GLY A 42 -11.22 -4.65 8.60
C GLY A 42 -12.50 -4.67 7.74
N GLN A 43 -12.42 -4.31 6.45
CA GLN A 43 -13.55 -4.34 5.53
C GLN A 43 -13.74 -5.70 4.83
N ILE A 44 -12.81 -6.65 4.98
CA ILE A 44 -12.91 -7.97 4.33
C ILE A 44 -14.15 -8.73 4.80
N TYR A 45 -14.37 -8.86 6.11
CA TYR A 45 -15.53 -9.61 6.63
C TYR A 45 -16.87 -8.93 6.31
N PRO A 46 -17.06 -7.62 6.51
CA PRO A 46 -18.28 -6.93 6.07
C PRO A 46 -18.55 -7.07 4.57
N THR A 47 -17.50 -6.99 3.74
CA THR A 47 -17.62 -7.11 2.28
C THR A 47 -17.99 -8.54 1.87
N LEU A 48 -17.35 -9.55 2.47
CA LEU A 48 -17.68 -10.96 2.24
C LEU A 48 -19.16 -11.25 2.58
N ASN A 49 -19.65 -10.77 3.72
CA ASN A 49 -21.06 -10.93 4.09
C ASN A 49 -22.00 -10.24 3.10
N ALA A 50 -21.63 -9.05 2.59
CA ALA A 50 -22.44 -8.35 1.59
C ALA A 50 -22.49 -9.11 0.26
N LEU A 51 -21.34 -9.64 -0.20
CA LEU A 51 -21.25 -10.45 -1.41
C LEU A 51 -22.04 -11.77 -1.28
N GLU A 52 -22.06 -12.36 -0.09
CA GLU A 52 -22.92 -13.51 0.22
C GLU A 52 -24.41 -13.16 0.10
N GLN A 53 -24.84 -12.05 0.71
CA GLN A 53 -26.24 -11.56 0.62
C GLN A 53 -26.66 -11.20 -0.81
N GLN A 54 -25.72 -10.75 -1.64
CA GLN A 54 -25.94 -10.42 -3.05
C GLN A 54 -25.92 -11.66 -3.96
N GLY A 55 -25.61 -12.85 -3.42
CA GLY A 55 -25.51 -14.08 -4.19
C GLY A 55 -24.27 -14.16 -5.08
N HIS A 56 -23.26 -13.31 -4.88
CA HIS A 56 -21.98 -13.39 -5.56
C HIS A 56 -21.07 -14.46 -4.94
N VAL A 57 -21.26 -14.76 -3.65
CA VAL A 57 -20.54 -15.78 -2.90
C VAL A 57 -21.53 -16.73 -2.23
N GLU A 58 -21.22 -18.01 -2.22
CA GLU A 58 -21.97 -19.05 -1.51
C GLU A 58 -21.17 -19.50 -0.29
N ARG A 59 -21.84 -19.63 0.86
CA ARG A 59 -21.27 -20.27 2.05
C ARG A 59 -21.57 -21.76 2.03
N ARG A 60 -20.54 -22.58 2.13
CA ARG A 60 -20.63 -24.03 2.31
C ARG A 60 -20.31 -24.38 3.76
N GLU A 61 -21.24 -25.05 4.41
CA GLU A 61 -21.05 -25.51 5.78
C GLU A 61 -19.92 -26.54 5.85
N GLY A 62 -19.02 -26.36 6.82
CA GLY A 62 -17.97 -27.33 7.08
C GLY A 62 -18.39 -28.31 8.20
N PRO A 63 -17.58 -29.36 8.41
CA PRO A 63 -17.89 -30.41 9.38
C PRO A 63 -17.90 -29.96 10.85
N ARG A 64 -17.44 -28.73 11.15
CA ARG A 64 -17.48 -28.13 12.49
C ARG A 64 -18.12 -26.75 12.44
N ALA A 65 -18.74 -26.34 13.54
CA ALA A 65 -19.23 -24.98 13.70
C ALA A 65 -18.07 -23.98 13.49
N GLY A 66 -18.27 -23.00 12.61
CA GLY A 66 -17.25 -22.00 12.28
C GLY A 66 -16.21 -22.43 11.23
N SER A 67 -16.30 -23.65 10.68
CA SER A 67 -15.41 -24.10 9.60
C SER A 67 -16.02 -23.92 8.20
N SER A 68 -16.99 -23.02 8.05
CA SER A 68 -17.61 -22.74 6.76
C SER A 68 -16.59 -22.18 5.77
N THR A 69 -16.64 -22.69 4.54
CA THR A 69 -15.88 -22.14 3.42
C THR A 69 -16.80 -21.29 2.56
N PHE A 70 -16.19 -20.33 1.88
CA PHE A 70 -16.86 -19.45 0.93
C PHE A 70 -16.40 -19.82 -0.47
N VAL A 71 -17.32 -19.78 -1.42
CA VAL A 71 -17.09 -20.16 -2.81
C VAL A 71 -17.68 -19.06 -3.69
N ILE A 72 -16.92 -18.62 -4.70
CA ILE A 72 -17.45 -17.68 -5.69
C ILE A 72 -18.52 -18.38 -6.55
N THR A 73 -19.60 -17.67 -6.87
CA THR A 73 -20.65 -18.14 -7.78
C THR A 73 -20.41 -17.63 -9.20
N ASP A 74 -21.17 -18.12 -10.19
CA ASP A 74 -21.12 -17.58 -11.56
C ASP A 74 -21.43 -16.07 -11.61
N SER A 75 -22.38 -15.62 -10.79
CA SER A 75 -22.70 -14.20 -10.63
C SER A 75 -21.51 -13.43 -10.02
N GLY A 76 -20.81 -14.04 -9.06
CA GLY A 76 -19.60 -13.47 -8.48
C GLY A 76 -18.45 -13.38 -9.47
N THR A 77 -18.27 -14.39 -10.32
CA THR A 77 -17.25 -14.39 -11.38
C THR A 77 -17.54 -13.31 -12.42
N ALA A 78 -18.79 -13.14 -12.84
CA ALA A 78 -19.19 -12.04 -13.73
C ALA A 78 -18.91 -10.67 -13.07
N ARG A 79 -19.25 -10.53 -11.78
CA ARG A 79 -18.99 -9.29 -11.04
C ARG A 79 -17.50 -9.00 -10.89
N LEU A 80 -16.67 -10.02 -10.64
CA LEU A 80 -15.22 -9.89 -10.59
C LEU A 80 -14.69 -9.40 -11.94
N HIS A 81 -15.16 -9.97 -13.05
CA HIS A 81 -14.75 -9.54 -14.38
C HIS A 81 -15.11 -8.06 -14.65
N GLU A 82 -16.32 -7.63 -14.29
CA GLU A 82 -16.72 -6.23 -14.39
C GLU A 82 -15.77 -5.32 -13.60
N LEU A 83 -15.53 -5.65 -12.33
CA LEU A 83 -14.67 -4.87 -11.44
C LEU A 83 -13.22 -4.78 -11.96
N LEU A 84 -12.67 -5.86 -12.51
CA LEU A 84 -11.34 -5.88 -13.12
C LEU A 84 -11.28 -5.10 -14.43
N SER A 85 -12.42 -4.88 -15.09
CA SER A 85 -12.53 -4.11 -16.33
C SER A 85 -12.76 -2.61 -16.10
N GLU A 86 -12.99 -2.19 -14.86
CA GLU A 86 -13.19 -0.77 -14.53
C GLU A 86 -11.89 0.03 -14.74
N PRO A 87 -11.97 1.28 -15.25
CA PRO A 87 -10.80 2.13 -15.38
C PRO A 87 -10.10 2.37 -14.03
N ILE A 88 -8.78 2.18 -14.00
CA ILE A 88 -7.96 2.46 -12.82
C ILE A 88 -7.95 3.98 -12.57
N THR A 89 -8.57 4.41 -11.47
CA THR A 89 -8.53 5.81 -11.03
C THR A 89 -7.43 5.97 -9.98
N ALA A 90 -6.28 6.52 -10.37
CA ALA A 90 -5.18 6.77 -9.45
C ALA A 90 -5.32 8.15 -8.78
N ALA A 91 -5.24 8.20 -7.45
CA ALA A 91 -5.00 9.44 -6.72
C ALA A 91 -3.48 9.63 -6.55
N PRO A 92 -2.97 10.87 -6.51
CA PRO A 92 -1.56 11.11 -6.19
C PRO A 92 -1.19 10.45 -4.86
N PRO A 93 -0.05 9.75 -4.79
CA PRO A 93 0.37 9.09 -3.56
C PRO A 93 0.66 10.13 -2.48
N ARG A 94 0.21 9.85 -1.25
CA ARG A 94 0.56 10.66 -0.07
C ARG A 94 1.99 10.37 0.36
N ASN A 95 2.96 11.00 -0.29
CA ASN A 95 4.38 10.80 -0.01
C ASN A 95 4.88 11.77 1.08
N GLY A 96 5.00 11.26 2.30
CA GLY A 96 5.46 12.05 3.45
C GLY A 96 6.94 12.47 3.37
N LEU A 97 7.79 11.73 2.65
CA LEU A 97 9.18 12.11 2.41
C LEU A 97 9.25 13.33 1.51
N LEU A 98 8.57 13.30 0.35
CA LEU A 98 8.53 14.42 -0.59
C LEU A 98 7.95 15.68 0.07
N LEU A 99 6.92 15.55 0.90
CA LEU A 99 6.35 16.67 1.66
C LEU A 99 7.39 17.31 2.59
N ARG A 100 8.17 16.48 3.31
CA ARG A 100 9.24 16.98 4.21
C ARG A 100 10.39 17.62 3.44
N LEU A 101 10.79 17.03 2.31
CA LEU A 101 11.84 17.59 1.45
C LEU A 101 11.41 18.92 0.81
N PHE A 102 10.13 19.05 0.42
CA PHE A 102 9.58 20.29 -0.09
C PHE A 102 9.71 21.45 0.92
N PHE A 103 9.47 21.16 2.21
CA PHE A 103 9.71 22.10 3.32
C PHE A 103 11.11 21.95 3.94
N GLY A 104 12.07 21.39 3.19
CA GLY A 104 13.39 21.00 3.68
C GLY A 104 14.22 22.15 4.23
N ARG A 105 13.98 23.39 3.77
CA ARG A 105 14.64 24.59 4.33
C ARG A 105 14.37 24.76 5.82
N THR A 106 13.19 24.39 6.29
CA THR A 106 12.82 24.45 7.72
C THR A 106 13.48 23.32 8.51
N LEU A 107 13.74 22.19 7.85
CA LEU A 107 14.29 20.98 8.47
C LEU A 107 15.83 20.97 8.49
N GLY A 108 16.48 21.67 7.56
CA GLY A 108 17.93 21.73 7.40
C GLY A 108 18.47 20.62 6.48
N ALA A 109 19.49 20.96 5.68
CA ALA A 109 20.06 20.08 4.66
C ALA A 109 20.55 18.74 5.23
N ARG A 110 21.18 18.76 6.41
CA ARG A 110 21.65 17.55 7.11
C ARG A 110 20.50 16.57 7.39
N LYS A 111 19.39 17.06 7.93
CA LYS A 111 18.25 16.19 8.27
C LYS A 111 17.50 15.71 7.02
N CYS A 112 17.44 16.52 5.97
CA CYS A 112 16.95 16.07 4.66
C CYS A 112 17.79 14.93 4.08
N ARG A 113 19.13 15.02 4.18
CA ARG A 113 20.05 13.95 3.77
C ARG A 113 19.85 12.67 4.57
N GLU A 114 19.68 12.76 5.89
CA GLU A 114 19.37 11.60 6.75
C GLU A 114 18.09 10.90 6.27
N LEU A 115 17.00 11.64 6.02
CA LEU A 115 15.74 11.07 5.51
C LEU A 115 15.89 10.40 4.13
N LEU A 116 16.70 10.98 3.25
CA LEU A 116 17.00 10.40 1.94
C LEU A 116 17.79 9.09 2.07
N LEU A 117 18.81 9.06 2.93
CA LEU A 117 19.62 7.86 3.17
C LEU A 117 18.78 6.73 3.80
N GLU A 118 17.89 7.05 4.75
CA GLU A 118 16.92 6.10 5.29
C GLU A 118 16.03 5.53 4.16
N ALA A 119 15.47 6.39 3.31
CA ALA A 119 14.63 5.94 2.19
C ALA A 119 15.39 5.06 1.18
N LYS A 120 16.66 5.38 0.90
CA LYS A 120 17.52 4.54 0.05
C LYS A 120 17.78 3.18 0.68
N ALA A 121 18.09 3.15 1.97
CA ALA A 121 18.32 1.90 2.68
C ALA A 121 17.06 1.02 2.68
N ASP A 122 15.88 1.62 2.85
CA ASP A 122 14.60 0.92 2.78
C ASP A 122 14.35 0.36 1.38
N ALA A 123 14.55 1.16 0.33
CA ALA A 123 14.39 0.73 -1.06
C ALA A 123 15.34 -0.41 -1.44
N VAL A 124 16.60 -0.38 -0.99
CA VAL A 124 17.57 -1.47 -1.20
C VAL A 124 17.11 -2.77 -0.53
N ARG A 125 16.53 -2.70 0.68
CA ARG A 125 15.96 -3.88 1.34
C ARG A 125 14.76 -4.42 0.58
N SER A 126 13.85 -3.56 0.14
CA SER A 126 12.71 -3.97 -0.70
C SER A 126 13.15 -4.60 -2.02
N LEU A 127 14.23 -4.15 -2.65
CA LEU A 127 14.78 -4.80 -3.85
C LEU A 127 15.18 -6.25 -3.59
N ALA A 128 15.90 -6.50 -2.50
CA ALA A 128 16.28 -7.85 -2.12
C ALA A 128 15.05 -8.72 -1.82
N GLU A 129 14.06 -8.18 -1.12
CA GLU A 129 12.79 -8.87 -0.84
C GLU A 129 12.05 -9.24 -2.13
N TYR A 130 11.95 -8.33 -3.10
CA TYR A 130 11.31 -8.61 -4.38
C TYR A 130 12.09 -9.62 -5.24
N ASP A 131 13.43 -9.56 -5.24
CA ASP A 131 14.27 -10.52 -5.96
C ASP A 131 14.12 -11.94 -5.37
N ASP A 132 14.05 -12.05 -4.05
CA ASP A 132 13.81 -13.32 -3.35
C ASP A 132 12.39 -13.84 -3.60
N LEU A 133 11.38 -12.97 -3.53
CA LEU A 133 9.98 -13.33 -3.81
C LEU A 133 9.79 -13.80 -5.25
N ALA A 134 10.38 -13.08 -6.22
CA ALA A 134 10.33 -13.46 -7.64
C ALA A 134 10.92 -14.86 -7.86
N ARG A 135 12.05 -15.17 -7.21
CA ARG A 135 12.71 -16.48 -7.30
C ARG A 135 11.86 -17.59 -6.69
N ALA A 136 11.32 -17.37 -5.50
CA ALA A 136 10.48 -18.34 -4.80
C ALA A 136 9.23 -18.68 -5.62
N LEU A 137 8.46 -17.67 -6.04
CA LEU A 137 7.23 -17.88 -6.79
C LEU A 137 7.46 -18.41 -8.21
N SER A 138 8.61 -18.12 -8.84
CA SER A 138 8.95 -18.72 -10.15
C SER A 138 9.06 -20.25 -10.09
N GLU A 139 9.56 -20.79 -8.98
CA GLU A 139 9.65 -22.25 -8.80
C GLU A 139 8.35 -22.85 -8.28
N GLU A 140 7.65 -22.17 -7.37
CA GLU A 140 6.36 -22.65 -6.81
C GLU A 140 5.25 -22.68 -7.87
N GLU A 141 5.12 -21.62 -8.67
CA GLU A 141 4.09 -21.46 -9.70
C GLU A 141 4.56 -21.95 -11.09
N LYS A 142 5.56 -22.83 -11.12
CA LYS A 142 6.15 -23.29 -12.38
C LYS A 142 5.15 -24.04 -13.24
N GLY A 143 4.88 -23.51 -14.42
CA GLY A 143 3.89 -24.05 -15.36
C GLY A 143 2.45 -23.61 -15.08
N SER A 144 2.23 -22.80 -14.04
CA SER A 144 0.96 -22.12 -13.79
C SER A 144 0.71 -21.06 -14.86
N PRO A 145 -0.51 -20.95 -15.42
CA PRO A 145 -0.87 -19.86 -16.31
C PRO A 145 -0.87 -18.50 -15.61
N ASP A 146 -0.88 -18.48 -14.27
CA ASP A 146 -0.93 -17.26 -13.47
C ASP A 146 0.47 -16.63 -13.27
N LEU A 147 1.53 -17.42 -13.44
CA LEU A 147 2.91 -17.01 -13.19
C LEU A 147 3.31 -15.70 -13.91
N PRO A 148 3.00 -15.47 -15.20
CA PRO A 148 3.34 -14.21 -15.86
C PRO A 148 2.70 -12.98 -15.20
N TYR A 149 1.46 -13.11 -14.72
CA TYR A 149 0.75 -12.02 -14.04
C TYR A 149 1.36 -11.76 -12.66
N ILE A 150 1.68 -12.81 -11.91
CA ILE A 150 2.37 -12.72 -10.62
C ILE A 150 3.71 -11.99 -10.78
N LEU A 151 4.57 -12.45 -11.70
CA LEU A 151 5.89 -11.84 -11.92
C LEU A 151 5.81 -10.40 -12.41
N THR A 152 4.77 -10.05 -13.19
CA THR A 152 4.53 -8.67 -13.63
C THR A 152 4.29 -7.74 -12.43
N THR A 153 3.55 -8.19 -11.41
CA THR A 153 3.32 -7.38 -10.20
C THR A 153 4.57 -7.20 -9.36
N ILE A 154 5.41 -8.24 -9.23
CA ILE A 154 6.68 -8.16 -8.49
C ILE A 154 7.67 -7.26 -9.21
N SER A 155 7.73 -7.36 -10.54
CA SER A 155 8.57 -6.50 -11.38
C SER A 155 8.25 -5.02 -11.19
N ALA A 156 6.97 -4.66 -11.05
CA ALA A 156 6.56 -3.28 -10.77
C ALA A 156 7.08 -2.77 -9.40
N GLY A 157 7.05 -3.62 -8.37
CA GLY A 157 7.63 -3.32 -7.06
C GLY A 157 9.14 -3.09 -7.15
N ARG A 158 9.85 -3.96 -7.86
CA ARG A 158 11.29 -3.85 -8.13
C ARG A 158 11.64 -2.55 -8.85
N HIS A 159 10.96 -2.22 -9.94
CA HIS A 159 11.19 -0.97 -10.67
C HIS A 159 10.89 0.27 -9.83
N SER A 160 9.88 0.22 -8.97
CA SER A 160 9.57 1.30 -8.04
C SER A 160 10.71 1.54 -7.05
N ALA A 161 11.26 0.47 -6.48
CA ALA A 161 12.38 0.55 -5.53
C ALA A 161 13.69 0.99 -6.22
N GLU A 162 13.99 0.48 -7.43
CA GLU A 162 15.11 0.95 -8.26
C GLU A 162 15.00 2.47 -8.53
N GLY A 163 13.79 2.93 -8.87
CA GLY A 163 13.50 4.34 -9.09
C GLY A 163 13.76 5.19 -7.85
N VAL A 164 13.41 4.71 -6.65
CA VAL A 164 13.72 5.41 -5.39
C VAL A 164 15.23 5.49 -5.15
N VAL A 165 15.97 4.40 -5.37
CA VAL A 165 17.43 4.38 -5.20
C VAL A 165 18.09 5.42 -6.13
N ALA A 166 17.74 5.39 -7.42
CA ALA A 166 18.27 6.34 -8.41
C ALA A 166 17.91 7.79 -8.05
N TRP A 167 16.64 8.05 -7.71
CA TRP A 167 16.19 9.38 -7.33
C TRP A 167 16.88 9.90 -6.07
N VAL A 168 17.10 9.05 -5.05
CA VAL A 168 17.83 9.48 -3.86
C VAL A 168 19.26 9.89 -4.19
N ASP A 169 19.94 9.16 -5.08
CA ASP A 169 21.30 9.52 -5.49
C ASP A 169 21.36 10.88 -6.17
N GLU A 170 20.42 11.17 -7.06
CA GLU A 170 20.26 12.49 -7.66
C GLU A 170 19.94 13.57 -6.62
N ALA A 171 19.02 13.28 -5.68
CA ALA A 171 18.61 14.23 -4.64
C ALA A 171 19.72 14.54 -3.65
N LEU A 172 20.55 13.55 -3.28
CA LEU A 172 21.71 13.74 -2.42
C LEU A 172 22.76 14.62 -3.11
N ALA A 173 23.00 14.43 -4.41
CA ALA A 173 23.89 15.28 -5.19
C ALA A 173 23.39 16.74 -5.24
N LEU A 174 22.09 16.94 -5.46
CA LEU A 174 21.47 18.28 -5.45
C LEU A 174 21.61 19.01 -4.10
N LEU A 175 21.71 18.27 -3.00
CA LEU A 175 21.86 18.81 -1.66
C LEU A 175 23.32 18.94 -1.21
N GLU A 176 24.32 18.68 -2.06
CA GLU A 176 25.77 18.77 -1.70
C GLU A 176 26.16 20.19 -1.35
N ASP A 177 25.72 21.15 -2.15
CA ASP A 177 26.01 22.57 -1.93
C ASP A 177 24.90 23.30 -1.16
N ALA A 178 23.89 22.57 -0.69
CA ALA A 178 22.80 23.17 0.07
C ALA A 178 23.36 23.72 1.40
N PRO A 179 23.10 25.00 1.74
CA PRO A 179 23.62 25.58 2.95
C PRO A 179 23.15 24.75 4.16
N VAL A 180 24.10 24.32 4.97
CA VAL A 180 23.85 23.65 6.26
C VAL A 180 23.35 24.70 7.24
N ASN A 181 22.17 25.23 6.98
CA ASN A 181 21.43 25.95 8.01
C ASN A 181 20.90 24.90 8.98
N ASP A 182 21.71 24.57 9.99
CA ASP A 182 21.21 24.13 11.29
C ASP A 182 20.58 25.36 11.96
N ALA A 183 19.50 25.90 11.37
CA ALA A 183 18.86 27.08 11.95
C ALA A 183 18.10 26.65 13.22
N PRO A 184 18.33 27.33 14.37
CA PRO A 184 17.53 27.12 15.56
C PRO A 184 16.08 27.48 15.23
N VAL A 185 15.14 26.66 15.73
CA VAL A 185 13.72 26.98 15.70
C VAL A 185 13.56 28.36 16.34
N ASN A 186 13.12 29.30 15.51
CA ASN A 186 12.77 30.68 15.81
C ASN A 186 12.42 30.93 17.30
N ASP A 187 13.31 31.60 18.04
CA ASP A 187 12.93 32.44 19.18
C ASP A 187 12.09 33.57 18.61
N ALA A 188 10.78 33.35 18.46
CA ALA A 188 9.88 34.45 18.23
C ALA A 188 9.91 35.34 19.49
N PRO A 189 10.15 36.66 19.37
CA PRO A 189 9.98 37.53 20.51
C PRO A 189 8.50 37.43 20.92
N VAL A 190 8.26 37.01 22.16
CA VAL A 190 6.96 37.17 22.81
C VAL A 190 6.68 38.66 22.76
N ASN A 191 5.79 39.07 21.86
CA ASN A 191 5.44 40.47 21.68
C ASN A 191 4.73 40.93 22.95
N ASP A 192 5.46 41.68 23.77
CA ASP A 192 4.94 42.47 24.88
C ASP A 192 4.02 43.55 24.29
N ALA A 193 2.73 43.23 24.16
CA ALA A 193 1.70 44.20 23.81
C ALA A 193 0.35 43.78 24.41
N SER A 194 0.18 44.02 25.70
CA SER A 194 -1.13 44.29 26.29
C SER A 194 -0.97 45.32 27.41
N THR A 195 -0.67 46.56 27.02
CA THR A 195 -0.98 47.72 27.86
C THR A 195 -2.35 48.27 27.47
N ASN A 196 -3.26 48.19 28.44
CA ASN A 196 -4.29 49.14 28.82
C ASN A 196 -5.59 49.35 28.03
N GLY A 197 -6.67 49.25 28.82
CA GLY A 197 -7.89 50.07 28.78
C GLY A 197 -9.15 49.24 28.47
N GLU A 198 -10.25 49.25 29.21
CA GLU A 198 -10.76 49.99 30.36
C GLU A 198 -11.99 49.21 30.88
N SER A 199 -12.25 49.23 32.19
CA SER A 199 -13.59 49.50 32.79
C SER A 199 -13.66 49.01 34.24
N ARG A 200 -13.38 49.91 35.19
CA ARG A 200 -14.32 50.36 36.23
C ARG A 200 -13.73 51.49 37.06
#